data_AF-A0A9D1PCE6-F1
#
_entry.id   AF-A0A9D1PCE6-F1
#
_cell.length_a   1.000
_cell.length_b   1.000
_cell.length_c   1.000
_cell.angle_alpha   90.00
_cell.angle_beta   90.00
_cell.angle_gamma   90.00
#
_symmetry.space_group_name_H-M   'P 1'
#
loop_
_entity.id
_entity.type
_entity.pdbx_description
1 polymer ?
#
loop_
_entity_poly.entity_id
_entity_poly.type
_entity_poly.pdbx_seq_one_letter_code
_entity_poly.pdbx_strand_id
1 'polypeptide(L)'
;MSVEENRKIIEEGRAVLGIELGSTRIKAVLVNDKNQPIASGSHEWENQYVNNIWTYSEEAIWTGIQDSYQDMARDVKEKYGVEITKLGAIGFSAMMHGYMPFD
;
A
#
# COMPACT_ATOMS: atom_id res chain seq x y z
N MET A 1 13.25 -5.30 -15.42
CA MET A 1 13.60 -3.98 -15.96
C MET A 1 14.82 -3.47 -15.21
N SER A 2 15.63 -2.60 -15.81
CA SER A 2 16.78 -2.00 -15.12
C SER A 2 16.34 -1.02 -14.04
N VAL A 3 17.24 -0.69 -13.11
CA VAL A 3 16.99 0.33 -12.08
C VAL A 3 16.61 1.67 -12.73
N GLU A 4 17.30 2.05 -13.80
CA GLU A 4 17.07 3.30 -14.52
C GLU A 4 15.71 3.31 -15.24
N GLU A 5 15.30 2.19 -15.84
CA GLU A 5 13.98 2.08 -16.46
C GLU A 5 12.86 2.24 -15.42
N ASN A 6 12.97 1.58 -14.27
CA ASN A 6 11.98 1.69 -13.19
C ASN A 6 11.97 3.10 -12.58
N ARG A 7 13.14 3.73 -12.41
CA ARG A 7 13.25 5.13 -11.96
C ARG A 7 12.46 6.05 -12.88
N LYS A 8 12.66 5.94 -14.19
CA LYS A 8 11.95 6.75 -15.19
C LYS A 8 10.44 6.53 -15.16
N ILE A 9 9.99 5.28 -14.98
CA ILE A 9 8.56 4.96 -14.81
C ILE A 9 7.95 5.69 -13.61
N ILE A 10 8.68 5.77 -12.49
CA ILE A 10 8.25 6.46 -11.27
C ILE A 10 8.20 7.98 -11.50
N GLU A 11 9.27 8.57 -12.05
CA GLU A 11 9.35 10.01 -12.33
C GLU A 11 8.28 10.48 -13.34
N GLU A 12 7.96 9.65 -14.34
CA GLU A 12 6.89 9.94 -15.31
C GLU A 12 5.48 9.70 -14.77
N GLY A 13 5.35 9.17 -13.55
CA GLY A 13 4.07 8.87 -12.91
C GLY A 13 3.29 7.75 -13.61
N ARG A 14 4.00 6.77 -14.19
CA ARG A 14 3.41 5.61 -14.87
C ARG A 14 3.30 4.38 -13.96
N ALA A 15 3.99 4.39 -12.82
CA ALA A 15 3.85 3.33 -11.81
C ALA A 15 2.45 3.31 -11.21
N VAL A 16 1.96 2.13 -10.84
CA VAL A 16 0.64 1.93 -10.23
C VAL A 16 0.82 1.43 -8.80
N LEU A 17 0.02 1.95 -7.88
CA LEU A 17 0.01 1.55 -6.48
C LEU A 17 -1.13 0.57 -6.20
N GLY A 18 -0.82 -0.59 -5.64
CA GLY A 18 -1.79 -1.49 -5.02
C GLY A 18 -1.71 -1.43 -3.50
N ILE A 19 -2.84 -1.29 -2.81
CA ILE A 19 -2.95 -1.41 -1.35
C ILE A 19 -3.87 -2.57 -1.01
N GLU A 20 -3.37 -3.52 -0.20
CA GLU A 20 -4.13 -4.69 0.25
C GLU A 20 -4.31 -4.64 1.77
N LEU A 21 -5.57 -4.69 2.22
CA LEU A 21 -5.93 -4.83 3.64
C LEU A 21 -6.19 -6.32 3.95
N GLY A 22 -5.14 -7.03 4.39
CA GLY A 22 -5.19 -8.44 4.78
C GLY A 22 -5.55 -8.65 6.25
N SER A 23 -5.69 -9.91 6.69
CA SER A 23 -6.07 -10.29 8.07
C SER A 23 -5.02 -9.95 9.11
N THR A 24 -3.75 -9.98 8.73
CA THR A 24 -2.62 -9.81 9.66
C THR A 24 -1.68 -8.70 9.23
N ARG A 25 -1.92 -8.10 8.06
CA ARG A 25 -1.06 -7.06 7.51
C ARG A 25 -1.76 -6.23 6.46
N ILE A 26 -1.46 -4.93 6.43
CA ILE A 26 -1.72 -4.04 5.29
C ILE A 26 -0.43 -3.95 4.46
N LYS A 27 -0.56 -4.02 3.13
CA LYS A 27 0.57 -3.93 2.20
C LYS A 27 0.35 -2.82 1.19
N ALA A 28 1.39 -2.08 0.86
CA ALA A 28 1.45 -1.19 -0.29
C ALA A 28 2.51 -1.73 -1.27
N VAL A 29 2.15 -1.92 -2.53
CA VAL A 29 3.05 -2.44 -3.57
C VAL A 29 3.00 -1.51 -4.77
N LEU A 30 4.15 -1.01 -5.18
CA LEU A 30 4.31 -0.25 -6.40
C LEU A 30 4.68 -1.21 -7.54
N VAL A 31 3.96 -1.13 -8.66
CA VAL A 31 4.21 -1.96 -9.84
C VAL A 31 4.55 -1.09 -11.05
N ASN A 32 5.42 -1.62 -11.93
CA ASN A 32 5.73 -0.99 -13.21
C ASN A 32 4.72 -1.37 -14.32
N ASP A 33 4.94 -0.84 -15.52
CA ASP A 33 4.13 -1.09 -16.72
C ASP A 33 4.14 -2.56 -17.23
N LYS A 34 5.01 -3.40 -16.67
CA LYS A 34 5.05 -4.85 -16.89
C LYS A 34 4.42 -5.65 -15.75
N ASN A 35 3.70 -4.98 -14.85
CA ASN A 35 3.07 -5.56 -13.65
C ASN A 35 4.08 -6.21 -12.70
N GLN A 36 5.35 -5.79 -12.74
CA GLN A 36 6.37 -6.29 -11.82
C GLN A 36 6.40 -5.40 -10.56
N PRO A 37 6.41 -5.99 -9.35
CA PRO A 37 6.66 -5.23 -8.13
C PRO A 37 8.05 -4.58 -8.17
N ILE A 38 8.11 -3.28 -7.88
CA ILE A 38 9.36 -2.49 -7.89
C ILE A 38 9.68 -1.90 -6.52
N ALA A 39 8.66 -1.66 -5.69
CA ALA A 39 8.82 -1.30 -4.29
C ALA A 39 7.65 -1.83 -3.46
N SER A 40 7.86 -2.01 -2.17
CA SER A 40 6.83 -2.49 -1.25
C SER A 40 7.00 -1.94 0.15
N GLY A 41 5.90 -1.83 0.87
CA GLY A 41 5.88 -1.51 2.28
C GLY A 41 4.72 -2.19 2.98
N SER A 42 4.80 -2.32 4.30
CA SER A 42 3.73 -2.98 5.05
C SER A 42 3.61 -2.55 6.50
N HIS A 43 2.41 -2.77 7.06
CA HIS A 43 2.09 -2.58 8.46
C HIS A 43 1.41 -3.84 9.01
N GLU A 44 1.97 -4.44 10.06
CA GLU A 44 1.34 -5.56 10.76
C GLU A 44 0.26 -5.05 11.70
N TRP A 45 -0.87 -5.76 11.74
CA TRP A 45 -1.99 -5.41 12.61
C TRP A 45 -2.73 -6.67 13.07
N GLU A 46 -3.46 -6.53 14.16
CA GLU A 46 -4.27 -7.60 14.74
C GLU A 46 -5.70 -7.13 14.95
N ASN A 47 -6.65 -8.06 14.82
CA ASN A 47 -8.04 -7.78 15.12
C ASN A 47 -8.25 -7.68 16.63
N GLN A 48 -9.37 -7.06 16.98
CA GLN A 48 -9.84 -6.95 18.35
C GLN A 48 -11.19 -7.65 18.49
N TYR A 49 -11.41 -8.32 19.61
CA TYR A 49 -12.70 -8.91 19.95
C TYR A 49 -13.49 -7.95 20.85
N VAL A 50 -14.45 -7.23 20.26
CA VAL A 50 -15.24 -6.19 20.95
C VAL A 50 -16.72 -6.49 20.75
N ASN A 51 -17.50 -6.50 21.85
CA ASN A 51 -18.94 -6.76 21.80
C ASN A 51 -19.32 -8.02 21.00
N ASN A 52 -18.54 -9.09 21.17
CA ASN A 52 -18.67 -10.37 20.46
C ASN A 52 -18.38 -10.33 18.94
N ILE A 53 -17.71 -9.29 18.45
CA ILE A 53 -17.36 -9.11 17.03
C ILE A 53 -15.84 -8.96 16.90
N TRP A 54 -15.25 -9.66 15.94
CA TRP A 54 -13.87 -9.41 15.51
C TRP A 54 -13.84 -8.20 14.60
N THR A 55 -13.13 -7.15 15.01
CA THR A 55 -13.13 -5.86 14.33
C THR A 55 -11.75 -5.22 14.31
N TYR A 56 -11.60 -4.24 13.43
CA TYR A 56 -10.50 -3.28 13.43
C TYR A 56 -11.12 -1.88 13.60
N SER A 57 -10.45 -1.00 14.35
CA SER A 57 -10.90 0.39 14.42
C SER A 57 -10.61 1.11 13.10
N GLU A 58 -11.38 2.15 12.79
CA GLU A 58 -11.11 3.01 11.63
C GLU A 58 -9.72 3.67 11.74
N GLU A 59 -9.32 4.05 12.96
CA GLU A 59 -7.99 4.58 13.25
C GLU A 59 -6.88 3.59 12.88
N ALA A 60 -7.05 2.29 13.19
CA ALA A 60 -6.09 1.26 12.83
C ALA A 60 -5.99 1.07 11.31
N ILE A 61 -7.13 1.18 10.59
CA ILE A 61 -7.16 1.13 9.12
C ILE A 61 -6.33 2.29 8.54
N TRP A 62 -6.60 3.53 8.98
CA TRP A 62 -5.89 4.70 8.46
C TRP A 62 -4.40 4.69 8.79
N THR A 63 -4.05 4.34 10.03
CA THR A 63 -2.66 4.22 10.47
C THR A 63 -1.92 3.19 9.62
N GLY A 64 -2.50 1.99 9.45
CA GLY A 64 -1.85 0.94 8.69
C GLY A 64 -1.71 1.24 7.19
N ILE A 65 -2.67 1.96 6.57
CA ILE A 65 -2.54 2.44 5.19
C ILE A 65 -1.39 3.44 5.06
N GLN A 66 -1.32 4.42 5.97
CA GLN A 66 -0.28 5.45 5.98
C GLN A 66 1.11 4.84 6.17
N ASP A 67 1.27 3.98 7.18
CA ASP A 67 2.53 3.30 7.47
C ASP A 67 3.00 2.43 6.29
N SER A 68 2.09 1.65 5.71
CA SER A 68 2.41 0.80 4.55
C SER A 68 2.88 1.62 3.36
N TYR A 69 2.19 2.74 3.07
CA TYR A 69 2.60 3.64 1.99
C TYR A 69 3.93 4.32 2.27
N GLN A 70 4.16 4.81 3.50
CA GLN A 70 5.39 5.47 3.88
C GLN A 70 6.59 4.53 3.77
N ASP A 71 6.44 3.28 4.18
CA ASP A 71 7.45 2.24 4.04
C ASP A 71 7.77 1.96 2.56
N MET A 72 6.73 1.85 1.72
CA MET A 72 6.91 1.67 0.27
C MET A 72 7.59 2.87 -0.39
N ALA A 73 7.22 4.09 0.01
CA ALA A 73 7.83 5.32 -0.51
C ALA A 73 9.31 5.45 -0.09
N ARG A 74 9.64 5.02 1.14
CA ARG A 74 11.04 4.90 1.59
C ARG A 74 11.81 3.89 0.76
N ASP A 75 11.24 2.73 0.50
CA ASP A 75 11.85 1.70 -0.36
C ASP A 75 12.10 2.22 -1.79
N VAL A 76 11.17 3.01 -2.35
CA VAL A 76 11.40 3.72 -3.63
C VAL A 76 12.59 4.66 -3.55
N LYS A 77 12.67 5.49 -2.50
CA LYS A 77 13.76 6.45 -2.33
C LYS A 77 15.11 5.76 -2.17
N GLU A 78 15.16 4.66 -1.43
CA GLU A 78 16.37 3.87 -1.21
C GLU A 78 16.84 3.15 -2.49
N LYS A 79 15.93 2.56 -3.26
CA LYS A 79 16.26 1.80 -4.47
C LYS A 79 16.53 2.67 -5.70
N TYR A 80 15.80 3.78 -5.83
CA TYR A 80 15.76 4.56 -7.08
C TYR A 80 16.20 6.01 -6.91
N GLY A 81 16.38 6.51 -5.68
CA GLY A 81 16.82 7.87 -5.41
C GLY A 81 15.82 8.96 -5.82
N VAL A 82 14.54 8.59 -5.99
CA VAL A 82 13.45 9.48 -6.43
C VAL A 82 12.28 9.42 -5.46
N GLU A 83 11.37 10.38 -5.57
CA GLU A 83 10.13 10.43 -4.78
C GLU A 83 8.91 10.24 -5.68
N ILE A 84 7.87 9.61 -5.13
CA ILE A 84 6.60 9.41 -5.83
C ILE A 84 5.83 10.73 -5.77
N THR A 85 5.70 11.41 -6.91
CA THR A 85 4.92 12.66 -7.04
C THR A 85 3.62 12.46 -7.83
N LYS A 86 3.52 11.37 -8.59
CA LYS A 86 2.37 11.00 -9.40
C LYS A 86 2.30 9.47 -9.54
N LEU A 87 1.09 8.95 -9.59
CA LEU A 87 0.79 7.54 -9.87
C LEU A 87 -0.12 7.46 -11.09
N GLY A 88 0.05 6.41 -11.89
CA GLY A 88 -0.80 6.14 -13.04
C GLY A 88 -2.19 5.68 -12.62
N ALA A 89 -2.27 4.93 -11.52
CA ALA A 89 -3.50 4.51 -10.87
C ALA A 89 -3.23 4.08 -9.42
N ILE A 90 -4.30 3.97 -8.65
CA ILE A 90 -4.30 3.39 -7.31
C ILE A 90 -5.41 2.34 -7.26
N GLY A 91 -5.09 1.14 -6.80
CA GLY A 91 -6.03 0.04 -6.59
C GLY A 91 -6.05 -0.39 -5.13
N PHE A 92 -7.24 -0.70 -4.63
CA PHE A 92 -7.43 -1.24 -3.29
C PHE A 92 -8.04 -2.63 -3.37
N SER A 93 -7.55 -3.53 -2.52
CA SER A 93 -8.19 -4.80 -2.21
C SER A 93 -8.27 -4.98 -0.70
N ALA A 94 -9.28 -5.71 -0.25
CA ALA A 94 -9.45 -6.06 1.14
C ALA A 94 -10.07 -7.44 1.21
N MET A 95 -9.84 -8.14 2.31
CA MET A 95 -10.64 -9.34 2.58
C MET A 95 -12.11 -8.94 2.67
N MET A 96 -12.99 -9.68 1.98
CA MET A 96 -14.42 -9.62 2.25
C MET A 96 -14.65 -9.95 3.74
N HIS A 97 -15.66 -9.35 4.38
CA HIS A 97 -16.34 -9.73 5.64
C HIS A 97 -16.62 -8.55 6.61
N GLY A 98 -16.09 -7.34 6.39
CA GLY A 98 -16.35 -6.19 7.26
C GLY A 98 -17.46 -5.25 6.77
N TYR A 99 -18.33 -4.79 7.67
CA TYR A 99 -19.22 -3.65 7.44
C TYR A 99 -18.56 -2.38 8.01
N MET A 100 -18.55 -1.29 7.23
CA MET A 100 -18.10 0.01 7.70
C MET A 100 -19.31 0.96 7.74
N PRO A 101 -19.94 1.17 8.91
CA PRO A 101 -20.92 2.21 9.07
C PRO A 101 -20.21 3.57 9.10
N PHE A 102 -20.50 4.42 8.13
CA PHE A 102 -20.01 5.80 8.08
C PHE A 102 -21.16 6.75 8.45
N ASP A 103 -20.83 7.90 9.01
CA ASP A 103 -21.76 9.00 9.29
C ASP A 103 -22.16 9.78 8.01
#